data_AF-A0A946PYB3-F1
#
_entry.id   AF-A0A946PYB3-F1
#
_cell.length_a   1.000
_cell.length_b   1.000
_cell.length_c   1.000
_cell.angle_alpha   90.00
_cell.angle_beta   90.00
_cell.angle_gamma   90.00
#
_symmetry.space_group_name_H-M   'P 1'
#
loop_
_entity.id
_entity.type
_entity.pdbx_description
1 polymer ?
#
loop_
_entity_poly.entity_id
_entity_poly.type
_entity_poly.pdbx_seq_one_letter_code
_entity_poly.pdbx_strand_id
1 'polypeptide(L)'
;MRRLFNYRTVTIVLMALTLSAVAYGFAAANSVPESGAGDSAGTISGYTITNIAYILLNSDPSKVASVAFSVNPTASASAAATVEITIASGTTWVSCTNTSGVIWSCSFASGSEPTVAGAASLQVVATD
;
A
#
# COMPACT_ATOMS: atom_id res chain seq x y z
N MET A 1 15.75 -41.58 37.32
CA MET A 1 15.85 -40.39 36.44
C MET A 1 17.24 -40.29 35.78
N ARG A 2 17.78 -41.36 35.17
CA ARG A 2 19.16 -41.41 34.63
C ARG A 2 19.22 -41.80 33.14
N ARG A 3 18.12 -41.63 32.41
CA ARG A 3 18.04 -41.90 30.96
C ARG A 3 17.92 -40.64 30.08
N LEU A 4 17.97 -39.45 30.67
CA LEU A 4 17.91 -38.16 29.95
C LEU A 4 19.27 -37.75 29.34
N PHE A 5 20.38 -38.33 29.82
CA PHE A 5 21.75 -38.00 29.42
C PHE A 5 22.34 -38.98 28.40
N ASN A 6 21.50 -39.54 27.52
CA ASN A 6 22.03 -40.28 26.38
C ASN A 6 22.42 -39.26 25.30
N TYR A 7 23.65 -39.32 24.80
CA TYR A 7 24.20 -38.32 23.86
C TYR A 7 23.26 -38.05 22.67
N ARG A 8 22.57 -39.08 22.19
CA ARG A 8 21.52 -38.98 21.15
C ARG A 8 20.35 -38.07 21.54
N THR A 9 19.85 -38.20 22.76
CA THR A 9 18.74 -37.37 23.25
C THR A 9 19.18 -35.92 23.42
N VAL A 10 20.40 -35.71 23.92
CA VAL A 10 20.98 -34.36 24.06
C VAL A 10 21.15 -33.69 22.70
N THR A 11 21.67 -34.40 21.69
CA THR A 11 21.82 -33.84 20.34
C THR A 11 20.50 -33.49 19.69
N ILE A 12 19.45 -34.31 19.86
CA ILE A 12 18.13 -34.05 19.30
C ILE A 12 17.49 -32.82 19.95
N VAL A 13 17.58 -32.71 21.27
CA VAL A 13 17.05 -31.57 22.02
C VAL A 13 17.79 -30.28 21.64
N LEU A 14 19.11 -30.34 21.49
CA LEU A 14 19.91 -29.17 21.10
C LEU A 14 19.57 -28.70 19.68
N MET A 15 19.37 -29.63 18.74
CA MET A 15 19.00 -29.32 17.37
C MET A 15 17.57 -28.76 17.27
N ALA A 16 16.64 -29.26 18.06
CA ALA A 16 15.29 -28.71 18.14
C ALA A 16 15.29 -27.26 18.67
N LEU A 17 16.09 -26.98 19.70
CA LEU A 17 16.23 -25.64 20.27
C LEU A 17 16.84 -24.63 19.28
N THR A 18 17.87 -25.04 18.51
CA THR A 18 18.46 -24.15 17.50
C THR A 18 17.50 -23.89 16.35
N LEU A 19 16.77 -24.90 15.86
CA LEU A 19 15.74 -24.73 14.83
C LEU A 19 14.62 -23.78 15.28
N SER A 20 14.17 -23.87 16.53
CA SER A 20 13.18 -22.95 17.08
C SER A 20 13.70 -21.52 17.19
N ALA A 21 14.94 -21.30 17.65
CA ALA A 21 15.51 -19.96 17.75
C ALA A 21 15.69 -19.28 16.38
N VAL A 22 16.03 -20.05 15.36
CA VAL A 22 16.18 -19.59 13.98
C VAL A 22 14.86 -19.06 13.41
N ALA A 23 13.73 -19.73 13.68
CA ALA A 23 12.42 -19.28 13.22
C ALA A 23 12.03 -17.88 13.75
N TYR A 24 12.36 -17.56 15.00
CA TYR A 24 12.12 -16.22 15.57
C TYR A 24 13.12 -15.17 15.08
N GLY A 25 14.37 -15.56 14.81
CA GLY A 25 15.41 -14.66 14.30
C GLY A 25 15.19 -14.18 12.85
N PHE A 26 14.67 -15.05 11.97
CA PHE A 26 14.40 -14.68 10.58
C PHE A 26 13.17 -13.78 10.40
N ALA A 27 12.21 -13.82 11.33
CA ALA A 27 11.03 -12.94 11.31
C ALA A 27 11.35 -11.51 11.79
N ALA A 28 12.21 -11.36 12.80
CA ALA A 28 12.57 -10.05 13.36
C ALA A 28 13.60 -9.27 12.50
N ALA A 29 14.44 -9.97 11.73
CA ALA A 29 15.47 -9.33 10.90
C ALA A 29 14.98 -8.84 9.52
N ASN A 30 13.72 -9.10 9.17
CA ASN A 30 13.12 -8.69 7.89
C ASN A 30 11.93 -7.72 8.08
N SER A 31 11.91 -6.95 9.16
CA SER A 31 11.02 -5.79 9.25
C SER A 31 11.64 -4.66 8.45
N VAL A 32 11.24 -4.53 7.18
CA VAL A 32 11.49 -3.31 6.39
C VAL A 32 10.78 -2.17 7.13
N PRO A 33 11.46 -1.08 7.50
CA PRO A 33 10.78 0.08 8.05
C PRO A 33 9.67 0.51 7.09
N GLU A 34 8.48 0.76 7.62
CA GLU A 34 7.34 1.22 6.83
C GLU A 34 7.76 2.41 5.97
N SER A 35 7.85 2.19 4.66
CA SER A 35 8.09 3.24 3.66
C SER A 35 6.77 3.49 2.95
N GLY A 36 6.41 4.76 2.77
CA GLY A 36 5.10 5.13 2.24
C GLY A 36 4.79 4.63 0.83
N ALA A 37 5.73 4.00 0.12
CA ALA A 37 5.59 3.63 -1.29
C ALA A 37 4.98 2.23 -1.47
N GLY A 38 3.71 2.11 -1.89
CA GLY A 38 3.10 0.81 -2.19
C GLY A 38 1.91 0.79 -3.15
N ASP A 39 1.88 -0.24 -4.00
CA ASP A 39 0.73 -0.76 -4.76
C ASP A 39 0.56 -2.24 -4.33
N SER A 40 -0.65 -2.68 -4.01
CA SER A 40 -0.85 -3.66 -2.92
C SER A 40 -0.90 -5.14 -3.33
N ALA A 41 -0.19 -5.99 -2.57
CA ALA A 41 -0.62 -7.33 -2.12
C ALA A 41 0.04 -7.83 -0.80
N GLY A 42 0.74 -6.95 -0.06
CA GLY A 42 1.29 -7.18 1.30
C GLY A 42 1.35 -5.83 2.05
N THR A 43 1.75 -5.79 3.32
CA THR A 43 1.90 -4.54 4.10
C THR A 43 2.97 -3.64 3.47
N ILE A 44 2.51 -2.80 2.54
CA ILE A 44 3.26 -1.77 1.81
C ILE A 44 2.45 -0.45 1.89
N SER A 45 1.41 -0.38 2.73
CA SER A 45 0.48 0.75 2.78
C SER A 45 0.68 1.57 4.05
N GLY A 46 1.52 2.61 3.94
CA GLY A 46 1.69 3.62 4.97
C GLY A 46 0.54 4.64 5.03
N TYR A 47 -0.49 4.51 4.18
CA TYR A 47 -1.54 5.52 4.01
C TYR A 47 -2.94 4.90 3.99
N THR A 48 -3.88 5.54 4.68
CA THR A 48 -5.31 5.26 4.58
C THR A 48 -5.94 6.22 3.57
N ILE A 49 -6.52 5.65 2.51
CA ILE A 49 -7.29 6.42 1.51
C ILE A 49 -8.76 6.48 1.95
N THR A 50 -9.31 7.68 2.08
CA THR A 50 -10.72 7.91 2.48
C THR A 50 -11.39 8.99 1.64
N ASN A 51 -12.71 9.16 1.78
CA ASN A 51 -13.49 10.23 1.14
C ASN A 51 -13.32 10.32 -0.38
N ILE A 52 -13.31 9.18 -1.08
CA ILE A 52 -13.15 9.13 -2.53
C ILE A 52 -14.41 9.70 -3.20
N ALA A 53 -14.23 10.75 -4.00
CA ALA A 53 -15.25 11.43 -4.76
C ALA A 53 -14.83 11.52 -6.23
N TYR A 54 -15.68 10.99 -7.12
CA TYR A 54 -15.53 11.12 -8.57
C TYR A 54 -16.28 12.35 -9.04
N ILE A 55 -15.59 13.24 -9.75
CA ILE A 55 -16.15 14.47 -10.30
C ILE A 55 -16.33 14.25 -11.80
N LEU A 56 -17.58 14.33 -12.25
CA LEU A 56 -17.94 14.10 -13.65
C LEU A 56 -17.55 15.29 -14.53
N LEU A 57 -17.23 15.01 -15.79
CA LEU A 57 -16.95 16.05 -16.76
C LEU A 57 -18.23 16.79 -17.14
N ASN A 58 -18.25 18.11 -16.97
CA ASN A 58 -19.47 18.91 -17.15
C ASN A 58 -19.99 18.90 -18.59
N SER A 59 -19.09 18.77 -19.58
CA SER A 59 -19.47 18.66 -21.00
C SER A 59 -19.93 17.26 -21.41
N ASP A 60 -19.56 16.22 -20.65
CA ASP A 60 -19.92 14.83 -20.89
C ASP A 60 -19.91 14.04 -19.58
N PRO A 61 -21.06 13.91 -18.89
CA PRO A 61 -21.13 13.25 -17.58
C PRO A 61 -20.91 11.74 -17.65
N SER A 62 -20.76 11.14 -18.84
CA SER A 62 -20.32 9.75 -18.98
C SER A 62 -18.82 9.56 -18.70
N LYS A 63 -18.08 10.66 -18.51
CA LYS A 63 -16.64 10.70 -18.24
C LYS A 63 -16.32 11.30 -16.87
N VAL A 64 -15.20 10.88 -16.31
CA VAL A 64 -14.67 11.40 -15.04
C VAL A 64 -13.65 12.50 -15.34
N ALA A 65 -13.92 13.73 -14.89
CA ALA A 65 -12.98 14.85 -15.02
C ALA A 65 -11.86 14.78 -13.97
N SER A 66 -12.19 14.39 -12.75
CA SER A 66 -11.21 14.25 -11.68
C SER A 66 -11.67 13.31 -10.57
N VAL A 67 -10.71 12.88 -9.75
CA VAL A 67 -10.97 12.14 -8.51
C VAL A 67 -10.37 12.91 -7.36
N ALA A 68 -11.16 13.14 -6.30
CA ALA A 68 -10.71 13.73 -5.05
C ALA A 68 -10.79 12.72 -3.93
N PHE A 69 -9.80 12.70 -3.03
CA PHE A 69 -9.76 11.81 -1.87
C PHE A 69 -8.84 12.35 -0.79
N SER A 70 -8.90 11.74 0.40
CA SER A 70 -8.01 12.02 1.50
C SER A 70 -6.93 10.93 1.62
N VAL A 71 -5.68 11.34 1.77
CA VAL A 71 -4.51 10.47 1.98
C VAL A 71 -3.99 10.73 3.39
N ASN A 72 -4.37 9.86 4.33
CA ASN A 72 -3.98 9.98 5.73
C ASN A 72 -2.80 9.06 6.02
N PRO A 73 -1.63 9.58 6.45
CA PRO A 73 -0.55 8.71 6.91
C PRO A 73 -1.01 7.87 8.10
N THR A 74 -0.53 6.63 8.15
CA THR A 74 -0.76 5.67 9.23
C THR A 74 0.51 5.49 10.05
N ALA A 75 0.37 5.03 11.30
CA ALA A 75 1.45 4.67 12.21
C ALA A 75 2.65 5.63 12.23
N SER A 76 3.63 5.42 11.33
CA SER A 76 4.91 6.14 11.26
C SER A 76 5.22 6.74 9.87
N ALA A 77 4.28 6.69 8.93
CA ALA A 77 4.48 7.33 7.63
C ALA A 77 4.49 8.87 7.77
N SER A 78 5.40 9.51 7.05
CA SER A 78 5.38 10.97 6.88
C SER A 78 4.23 11.39 5.95
N ALA A 79 4.02 12.71 5.79
CA ALA A 79 2.91 13.22 5.00
C ALA A 79 3.22 13.06 3.49
N ALA A 80 2.34 12.39 2.74
CA ALA A 80 2.55 12.17 1.31
C ALA A 80 2.97 13.47 0.58
N ALA A 81 4.06 13.40 -0.19
CA ALA A 81 4.56 14.47 -1.04
C ALA A 81 4.20 14.23 -2.52
N THR A 82 4.06 12.97 -2.93
CA THR A 82 3.66 12.58 -4.29
C THR A 82 2.51 11.59 -4.21
N VAL A 83 1.48 11.82 -5.02
CA VAL A 83 0.33 10.91 -5.14
C VAL A 83 0.00 10.75 -6.61
N GLU A 84 -0.19 9.51 -7.03
CA GLU A 84 -0.58 9.13 -8.38
C GLU A 84 -1.73 8.14 -8.34
N ILE A 85 -2.58 8.18 -9.37
CA ILE A 85 -3.68 7.23 -9.53
C ILE A 85 -3.67 6.60 -10.91
N THR A 86 -4.22 5.40 -10.98
CA THR A 86 -4.68 4.80 -12.24
C THR A 86 -6.10 4.25 -12.04
N ILE A 87 -6.87 4.26 -13.12
CA ILE A 87 -8.24 3.73 -13.16
C ILE A 87 -8.25 2.46 -14.03
N ALA A 88 -9.06 1.48 -13.63
CA ALA A 88 -9.24 0.20 -14.31
C ALA A 88 -7.95 -0.64 -14.41
N SER A 89 -7.02 -0.43 -13.47
CA SER A 89 -5.67 -1.01 -13.53
C SER A 89 -4.98 -0.76 -14.88
N GLY A 90 -5.26 0.41 -15.45
CA GLY A 90 -4.69 0.84 -16.71
C GLY A 90 -3.21 1.18 -16.59
N THR A 91 -2.57 1.33 -17.75
CA THR A 91 -1.16 1.71 -17.88
C THR A 91 -0.92 3.21 -17.72
N THR A 92 -1.98 4.01 -17.61
CA THR A 92 -1.91 5.46 -17.54
C THR A 92 -2.03 5.92 -16.10
N TRP A 93 -0.94 6.49 -15.58
CA TRP A 93 -0.88 7.12 -14.27
C TRP A 93 -1.13 8.62 -14.39
N VAL A 94 -1.87 9.16 -13.43
CA VAL A 94 -2.20 10.57 -13.33
C VAL A 94 -1.71 11.09 -11.99
N SER A 95 -0.84 12.09 -12.04
CA SER A 95 -0.36 12.77 -10.85
C SER A 95 -1.45 13.64 -10.24
N CYS A 96 -1.50 13.63 -8.91
CA CYS A 96 -2.48 14.37 -8.13
C CYS A 96 -1.85 15.62 -7.52
N THR A 97 -2.68 16.62 -7.26
CA THR A 97 -2.29 17.86 -6.59
C THR A 97 -2.84 17.87 -5.18
N ASN A 98 -2.00 18.18 -4.20
CA ASN A 98 -2.46 18.44 -2.83
C ASN A 98 -3.24 19.76 -2.81
N THR A 99 -4.51 19.68 -2.46
CA THR A 99 -5.40 20.85 -2.40
C THR A 99 -5.45 21.47 -1.01
N SER A 100 -5.31 20.65 0.04
CA SER A 100 -5.25 21.11 1.43
C SER A 100 -4.92 19.93 2.36
N GLY A 101 -3.84 20.03 3.14
CA GLY A 101 -3.49 19.05 4.17
C GLY A 101 -3.41 17.63 3.61
N VAL A 102 -4.40 16.80 3.91
CA VAL A 102 -4.49 15.41 3.43
C VAL A 102 -5.36 15.24 2.18
N ILE A 103 -5.93 16.31 1.62
CA ILE A 103 -6.88 16.25 0.51
C ILE A 103 -6.15 16.41 -0.83
N TRP A 104 -6.31 15.41 -1.69
CA TRP A 104 -5.70 15.33 -3.01
C TRP A 104 -6.76 15.34 -4.10
N SER A 105 -6.42 15.94 -5.23
CA SER A 105 -7.26 15.97 -6.43
C SER A 105 -6.43 15.60 -7.65
N CYS A 106 -6.90 14.63 -8.42
CA CYS A 106 -6.24 14.14 -9.62
C CYS A 106 -7.13 14.44 -10.82
N SER A 107 -6.72 15.39 -11.66
CA SER A 107 -7.47 15.78 -12.85
C SER A 107 -6.95 15.07 -14.09
N PHE A 108 -7.86 14.54 -14.89
CA PHE A 108 -7.53 13.97 -16.19
C PHE A 108 -7.34 15.09 -17.23
N ALA A 109 -6.40 14.90 -18.15
CA ALA A 109 -6.21 15.84 -19.24
C ALA A 109 -7.37 15.74 -20.24
N SER A 110 -7.65 16.84 -20.94
CA SER A 110 -8.71 16.87 -21.93
C SER A 110 -8.48 15.84 -23.04
N GLY A 111 -9.44 14.94 -23.22
CA GLY A 111 -9.38 13.83 -24.18
C GLY A 111 -8.81 12.53 -23.61
N SER A 112 -8.28 12.51 -22.38
CA SER A 112 -7.84 11.30 -21.68
C SER A 112 -8.74 10.90 -20.51
N GLU A 113 -9.90 11.55 -20.36
CA GLU A 113 -10.83 11.25 -19.28
C GLU A 113 -11.40 9.83 -19.41
N PRO A 114 -11.29 9.00 -18.36
CA PRO A 114 -11.86 7.67 -18.36
C PRO A 114 -13.39 7.74 -18.33
N THR A 115 -14.02 6.75 -18.95
CA THR A 115 -15.48 6.61 -18.88
C THR A 115 -15.89 6.08 -17.50
N VAL A 116 -17.03 6.53 -17.01
CA VAL A 116 -17.62 6.04 -15.75
C VAL A 116 -17.88 4.53 -15.83
N ALA A 117 -18.34 4.03 -16.99
CA ALA A 117 -18.55 2.61 -17.21
C ALA A 117 -17.24 1.78 -17.21
N GLY A 118 -16.12 2.40 -17.60
CA GLY A 118 -14.80 1.78 -17.59
C GLY A 118 -14.08 1.85 -16.24
N ALA A 119 -14.55 2.67 -15.29
CA ALA A 119 -13.91 2.89 -14.00
C ALA A 119 -14.19 1.75 -12.99
N ALA A 120 -13.76 0.52 -13.32
CA ALA A 120 -14.01 -0.67 -12.51
C ALA A 120 -13.12 -0.79 -11.26
N SER A 121 -11.93 -0.18 -11.27
CA SER A 121 -11.00 -0.15 -10.14
C SER A 121 -10.31 1.20 -10.05
N LEU A 122 -9.88 1.58 -8.85
CA LEU A 122 -9.01 2.72 -8.60
C LEU A 122 -7.79 2.22 -7.82
N GLN A 123 -6.61 2.46 -8.36
CA GLN A 123 -5.36 2.26 -7.65
C GLN A 123 -4.79 3.63 -7.31
N VAL A 124 -4.31 3.75 -6.07
CA VAL A 124 -3.72 4.97 -5.54
C VAL A 124 -2.35 4.60 -4.99
N VAL A 125 -1.34 5.31 -5.46
CA VAL A 125 0.03 5.21 -4.95
C VAL A 125 0.40 6.56 -4.35
N ALA A 126 0.89 6.54 -3.12
CA ALA A 126 1.38 7.73 -2.43
C ALA A 126 2.82 7.48 -1.98
N THR A 127 3.63 8.52 -1.85
CA THR A 127 4.95 8.50 -1.21
C THR A 127 5.24 9.84 -0.55
N ASP A 128 6.01 9.83 0.53
CA ASP A 128 6.65 11.03 1.09
C ASP A 128 7.87 11.45 0.25
#